data_AF-R4K8M9-F1
#
_entry.id   AF-R4K8M9-F1
#
_cell.length_a   1.000
_cell.length_b   1.000
_cell.length_c   1.000
_cell.angle_alpha   90.00
_cell.angle_beta   90.00
_cell.angle_gamma   90.00
#
_symmetry.space_group_name_H-M   'P 1'
#
loop_
_entity.id
_entity.type
_entity.pdbx_description
1 polymer ?
#
loop_
_entity_poly.entity_id
_entity_poly.type
_entity_poly.pdbx_seq_one_letter_code
_entity_poly.pdbx_strand_id
1 'polypeptide(L)'
;MKKKFFRVFIFVTVFILMTLITIGAGYYKKATAVEQSSSFKIKINEKSNNKNIAKTTIIDIEQQGLPKQLVQPNVQSIKGTIINSGKEDISLQLLYKGFDGKVTITSKIDKSFGINGNLSTVLKASEEFNITVLLDIPRNRTNKHLVSEGVINIINSKNNSIVGTIPIKVINSNIKDKD
;
A
#
# COMPACT_ATOMS: atom_id res chain seq x y z
N MET A 1 15.47 -54.13 1.01
CA MET A 1 15.77 -52.97 1.88
C MET A 1 15.92 -51.63 1.15
N LYS A 2 16.65 -51.55 0.03
CA LYS A 2 16.88 -50.28 -0.71
C LYS A 2 15.62 -49.49 -1.12
N LYS A 3 14.55 -50.16 -1.58
CA LYS A 3 13.27 -49.51 -1.93
C LYS A 3 12.53 -48.87 -0.73
N LYS A 4 12.66 -49.43 0.48
CA LYS A 4 12.06 -48.85 1.70
C LYS A 4 12.84 -47.60 2.14
N PHE A 5 14.17 -47.65 2.11
CA PHE A 5 15.02 -46.48 2.39
C PHE A 5 14.78 -45.33 1.40
N PHE A 6 14.64 -45.63 0.10
CA PHE A 6 14.34 -44.61 -0.91
C PHE A 6 12.98 -43.94 -0.69
N ARG A 7 11.95 -44.72 -0.31
CA ARG A 7 10.63 -44.16 0.06
C ARG A 7 10.72 -43.27 1.30
N VAL A 8 11.41 -43.71 2.35
CA VAL A 8 11.60 -42.91 3.57
C VAL A 8 12.34 -41.62 3.26
N PHE A 9 13.39 -41.69 2.44
CA PHE A 9 14.12 -40.50 1.98
C PHE A 9 13.19 -39.52 1.25
N ILE A 10 12.40 -39.99 0.28
CA ILE A 10 11.40 -39.16 -0.41
C ILE A 10 10.41 -38.52 0.58
N PHE A 11 9.88 -39.29 1.52
CA PHE A 11 8.93 -38.77 2.51
C PHE A 11 9.56 -37.68 3.39
N VAL A 12 10.79 -37.89 3.85
CA VAL A 12 11.52 -36.91 4.66
C VAL A 12 11.80 -35.64 3.84
N THR A 13 12.24 -35.77 2.59
CA THR A 13 12.48 -34.63 1.71
C THR A 13 11.19 -33.85 1.43
N VAL A 14 10.09 -34.53 1.13
CA VAL A 14 8.78 -33.89 0.91
C VAL A 14 8.29 -33.20 2.18
N PHE A 15 8.47 -33.83 3.34
CA PHE A 15 8.09 -33.25 4.63
C PHE A 15 8.86 -31.96 4.94
N ILE A 16 10.19 -31.99 4.75
CA ILE A 16 11.05 -30.81 4.90
C ILE A 16 10.63 -29.70 3.93
N LEU A 17 10.40 -30.05 2.66
CA LEU A 17 9.99 -29.09 1.65
C LEU A 17 8.65 -28.42 1.99
N MET A 18 7.64 -29.21 2.39
CA MET A 18 6.33 -28.70 2.81
C MET A 18 6.41 -27.84 4.06
N THR A 19 7.28 -28.20 5.01
CA THR A 19 7.50 -27.41 6.23
C THR A 19 8.15 -26.06 5.88
N LEU A 20 9.16 -26.05 5.02
CA LEU A 20 9.80 -24.81 4.54
C LEU A 20 8.81 -23.90 3.81
N ILE A 21 7.96 -24.46 2.93
CA ILE A 21 6.92 -23.70 2.22
C ILE A 21 5.93 -23.09 3.21
N THR A 22 5.46 -23.88 4.18
CA THR A 22 4.48 -23.43 5.18
C THR A 22 5.05 -22.29 6.04
N ILE A 23 6.30 -22.43 6.49
CA ILE A 23 7.00 -21.38 7.25
C ILE A 23 7.14 -20.12 6.38
N GLY A 24 7.64 -20.25 5.15
CA GLY A 24 7.81 -19.14 4.22
C GLY A 24 6.50 -18.38 3.95
N ALA A 25 5.41 -19.11 3.72
CA ALA A 25 4.08 -18.54 3.54
C ALA A 25 3.58 -17.80 4.80
N GLY A 26 3.84 -18.34 5.99
CA GLY A 26 3.51 -17.69 7.26
C GLY A 26 4.23 -16.35 7.44
N TYR A 27 5.53 -16.30 7.17
CA TYR A 27 6.31 -15.06 7.23
C TYR A 27 5.87 -14.04 6.17
N TYR A 28 5.57 -14.49 4.94
CA TYR A 28 5.03 -13.61 3.90
C TYR A 28 3.66 -13.00 4.30
N LYS A 29 2.79 -13.81 4.91
CA LYS A 29 1.51 -13.31 5.44
C LYS A 29 1.71 -12.28 6.56
N LYS A 30 2.70 -12.49 7.44
CA LYS A 30 3.05 -11.50 8.48
C LYS A 30 3.57 -10.20 7.86
N ALA A 31 4.47 -10.29 6.89
CA ALA A 31 5.01 -9.15 6.15
C ALA A 31 3.92 -8.29 5.50
N THR A 32 3.01 -8.94 4.79
CA THR A 32 1.86 -8.27 4.17
C THR A 32 0.87 -7.73 5.21
N ALA A 33 0.76 -8.34 6.39
CA ALA A 33 -0.04 -7.79 7.49
C ALA A 33 0.58 -6.50 8.07
N VAL A 34 1.91 -6.39 8.15
CA VAL A 34 2.60 -5.17 8.59
C VAL A 34 2.29 -4.01 7.63
N GLU A 35 2.37 -4.21 6.33
CA GLU A 35 1.93 -3.20 5.35
C GLU A 35 0.47 -2.80 5.50
N GLN A 36 -0.40 -3.76 5.77
CA GLN A 36 -1.82 -3.50 5.97
C GLN A 36 -2.10 -2.75 7.28
N SER A 37 -1.20 -2.81 8.25
CA SER A 37 -1.28 -2.03 9.49
C SER A 37 -0.92 -0.55 9.28
N SER A 38 -0.05 -0.26 8.29
CA SER A 38 0.16 1.10 7.77
C SER A 38 -1.05 1.51 6.94
N SER A 39 -2.14 1.87 7.64
CA SER A 39 -3.37 2.34 7.03
C SER A 39 -3.62 3.82 7.32
N PHE A 40 -4.12 4.55 6.32
CA PHE A 40 -4.59 5.92 6.52
C PHE A 40 -6.11 5.96 6.62
N LYS A 41 -6.61 6.87 7.45
CA LYS A 41 -8.02 7.21 7.53
C LYS A 41 -8.15 8.71 7.42
N ILE A 42 -8.92 9.18 6.45
CA ILE A 42 -9.17 10.60 6.22
C ILE A 42 -10.67 10.86 6.15
N LYS A 43 -11.12 11.87 6.89
CA LYS A 43 -12.48 12.38 6.81
C LYS A 43 -12.44 13.62 5.94
N ILE A 44 -13.28 13.67 4.91
CA ILE A 44 -13.41 14.80 4.00
C ILE A 44 -14.78 15.46 4.19
N ASN A 45 -14.80 16.78 4.17
CA ASN A 45 -16.01 17.59 4.17
C ASN A 45 -15.80 18.79 3.25
N GLU A 46 -16.62 18.91 2.21
CA GLU A 46 -16.54 19.97 1.21
C GLU A 46 -16.71 21.39 1.80
N LYS A 47 -17.46 21.52 2.90
CA LYS A 47 -17.72 22.81 3.57
C LYS A 47 -16.64 23.20 4.59
N SER A 48 -15.65 22.34 4.82
CA SER A 48 -14.55 22.64 5.73
C SER A 48 -13.49 23.49 5.01
N ASN A 49 -13.35 24.77 5.39
CA ASN A 49 -12.27 25.64 4.93
C ASN A 49 -10.87 25.13 5.30
N ASN A 50 -10.77 24.18 6.24
CA ASN A 50 -9.54 23.46 6.49
C ASN A 50 -9.43 22.27 5.53
N LYS A 51 -8.43 22.34 4.64
CA LYS A 51 -7.96 21.21 3.82
C LYS A 51 -7.75 20.01 4.75
N ASN A 52 -8.53 18.95 4.59
CA ASN A 52 -8.43 17.78 5.46
C ASN A 52 -7.09 17.07 5.16
N ILE A 53 -6.14 17.13 6.09
CA ILE A 53 -4.83 16.49 5.90
C ILE A 53 -4.78 15.24 6.78
N ALA A 54 -4.55 14.08 6.17
CA ALA A 54 -4.34 12.84 6.90
C ALA A 54 -2.97 12.86 7.61
N LYS A 55 -2.84 12.07 8.68
CA LYS A 55 -1.52 11.82 9.29
C LYS A 55 -0.60 11.18 8.24
N THR A 56 0.67 11.59 8.21
CA THR A 56 1.67 10.98 7.33
C THR A 56 1.74 9.49 7.53
N THR A 57 1.51 8.75 6.46
CA THR A 57 1.62 7.30 6.44
C THR A 57 3.07 6.94 6.16
N ILE A 58 3.71 6.31 7.13
CA ILE A 58 5.11 5.87 7.01
C ILE A 58 5.09 4.37 6.74
N ILE A 59 5.82 3.97 5.69
CA ILE A 59 6.10 2.57 5.37
C ILE A 59 7.58 2.35 5.56
N ASP A 60 7.94 1.36 6.35
CA ASP A 60 9.31 0.93 6.51
C ASP A 60 9.53 -0.39 5.75
N ILE A 61 10.45 -0.38 4.79
CA ILE A 61 10.78 -1.55 3.96
C ILE A 61 11.47 -2.62 4.82
N GLU A 62 12.20 -2.24 5.87
CA GLU A 62 12.92 -3.16 6.76
C GLU A 62 11.96 -4.12 7.48
N GLN A 63 10.82 -3.59 7.94
CA GLN A 63 9.83 -4.34 8.72
C GLN A 63 9.03 -5.37 7.90
N GLN A 64 9.23 -5.40 6.58
CA GLN A 64 8.52 -6.30 5.67
C GLN A 64 9.12 -7.71 5.61
N GLY A 65 10.25 -7.95 6.27
CA GLY A 65 10.86 -9.27 6.36
C GLY A 65 11.38 -9.84 5.02
N LEU A 66 12.30 -10.81 5.14
CA LEU A 66 13.04 -11.35 3.99
C LEU A 66 12.16 -11.96 2.88
N PRO A 67 11.08 -12.73 3.17
CA PRO A 67 10.34 -13.39 2.09
C PRO A 67 9.68 -12.42 1.12
N LYS A 68 9.10 -11.32 1.63
CA LYS A 68 8.49 -10.30 0.76
C LYS A 68 9.55 -9.48 0.03
N GLN A 69 10.65 -9.13 0.70
CA GLN A 69 11.79 -8.46 0.06
C GLN A 69 12.39 -9.30 -1.09
N LEU A 70 12.35 -10.62 -1.01
CA LEU A 70 12.83 -11.51 -2.07
C LEU A 70 11.87 -11.57 -3.27
N VAL A 71 10.57 -11.73 -3.01
CA VAL A 71 9.57 -11.93 -4.08
C VAL A 71 9.15 -10.59 -4.72
N GLN A 72 9.02 -9.53 -3.93
CA GLN A 72 8.53 -8.21 -4.36
C GLN A 72 9.27 -7.06 -3.63
N PRO A 73 10.60 -6.89 -3.84
CA PRO A 73 11.40 -5.87 -3.15
C PRO A 73 10.93 -4.43 -3.38
N ASN A 74 10.31 -4.18 -4.53
CA ASN A 74 10.04 -2.84 -5.04
C ASN A 74 8.61 -2.37 -4.80
N VAL A 75 7.72 -3.28 -4.40
CA VAL A 75 6.28 -3.00 -4.37
C VAL A 75 5.83 -2.81 -2.93
N GLN A 76 5.38 -1.59 -2.65
CA GLN A 76 4.90 -1.18 -1.34
C GLN A 76 3.39 -0.99 -1.39
N SER A 77 2.67 -1.62 -0.46
CA SER A 77 1.21 -1.54 -0.39
C SER A 77 0.74 -0.77 0.82
N ILE A 78 -0.24 0.12 0.62
CA ILE A 78 -0.88 0.90 1.67
C ILE A 78 -2.39 0.75 1.52
N LYS A 79 -3.08 0.45 2.61
CA LYS A 79 -4.54 0.51 2.63
C LYS A 79 -5.01 1.84 3.19
N GLY A 80 -6.14 2.34 2.74
CA GLY A 80 -6.73 3.49 3.41
C GLY A 80 -8.20 3.64 3.17
N THR A 81 -8.81 4.44 4.03
CA THR A 81 -10.24 4.71 4.07
C THR A 81 -10.48 6.21 3.98
N ILE A 82 -11.25 6.61 2.97
CA ILE A 82 -11.74 7.98 2.78
C ILE A 82 -13.20 8.01 3.22
N ILE A 83 -13.57 8.95 4.09
CA ILE A 83 -14.94 9.07 4.61
C ILE A 83 -15.50 10.43 4.26
N ASN A 84 -16.65 10.45 3.60
CA ASN A 84 -17.38 11.69 3.42
C ASN A 84 -18.18 12.00 4.69
N SER A 85 -17.68 12.90 5.54
CA SER A 85 -18.42 13.37 6.72
C SER A 85 -19.36 14.54 6.43
N GLY A 86 -19.53 14.90 5.16
CA GLY A 86 -20.50 15.87 4.69
C GLY A 86 -21.91 15.28 4.58
N LYS A 87 -22.87 16.16 4.29
CA LYS A 87 -24.29 15.82 4.06
C LYS A 87 -24.63 15.66 2.57
N GLU A 88 -23.66 15.92 1.69
CA GLU A 88 -23.82 15.95 0.25
C GLU A 88 -22.85 14.96 -0.40
N ASP A 89 -23.24 14.41 -1.55
CA ASP A 89 -22.43 13.47 -2.31
C ASP A 89 -21.28 14.19 -3.02
N ILE A 90 -20.08 13.64 -2.89
CA ILE A 90 -18.85 14.25 -3.42
C ILE A 90 -18.31 13.37 -4.54
N SER A 91 -18.12 13.95 -5.72
CA SER A 91 -17.38 13.30 -6.80
C SER A 91 -15.90 13.49 -6.56
N LEU A 92 -15.16 12.40 -6.38
CA LEU A 92 -13.75 12.41 -5.99
C LEU A 92 -12.87 11.99 -7.15
N GLN A 93 -11.75 12.68 -7.30
CA GLN A 93 -10.62 12.30 -8.12
C GLN A 93 -9.37 12.19 -7.23
N LEU A 94 -8.66 11.07 -7.33
CA LEU A 94 -7.37 10.91 -6.66
C LEU A 94 -6.23 11.25 -7.62
N LEU A 95 -5.35 12.16 -7.19
CA LEU A 95 -4.16 12.57 -7.95
C LEU A 95 -2.92 12.47 -7.07
N TYR A 96 -1.91 11.74 -7.52
CA TYR A 96 -0.65 11.56 -6.80
C TYR A 96 0.43 12.51 -7.32
N LYS A 97 1.34 12.94 -6.44
CA LYS A 97 2.49 13.79 -6.78
C LYS A 97 3.69 13.45 -5.89
N GLY A 98 4.90 13.51 -6.47
CA GLY A 98 6.16 13.42 -5.73
C GLY A 98 6.78 12.02 -5.66
N PHE A 99 6.02 10.96 -5.95
CA PHE A 99 6.54 9.60 -5.87
C PHE A 99 7.58 9.28 -6.95
N ASP A 100 8.73 8.77 -6.52
CA ASP A 100 9.71 8.13 -7.38
C ASP A 100 9.22 6.73 -7.77
N GLY A 101 8.49 6.61 -8.87
CA GLY A 101 8.01 5.31 -9.37
C GLY A 101 6.59 5.32 -9.93
N LYS A 102 6.07 4.13 -10.22
CA LYS A 102 4.69 3.96 -10.70
C LYS A 102 3.74 3.82 -9.52
N VAL A 103 2.69 4.64 -9.50
CA VAL A 103 1.61 4.54 -8.51
C VAL A 103 0.40 3.89 -9.14
N THR A 104 -0.13 2.85 -8.50
CA THR A 104 -1.38 2.22 -8.89
C THR A 104 -2.33 2.27 -7.70
N ILE A 105 -3.48 2.92 -7.86
CA ILE A 105 -4.53 2.93 -6.85
C ILE A 105 -5.57 1.90 -7.26
N THR A 106 -6.05 1.09 -6.32
CA THR A 106 -7.11 0.09 -6.53
C THR A 106 -8.19 0.24 -5.47
N SER A 107 -9.42 -0.15 -5.79
CA SER A 107 -10.58 -0.13 -4.91
C SER A 107 -11.37 -1.42 -5.14
N LYS A 108 -12.07 -1.88 -4.10
CA LYS A 108 -12.95 -3.05 -4.21
C LYS A 108 -14.27 -2.72 -4.92
N ILE A 109 -14.70 -1.46 -4.88
CA ILE A 109 -16.06 -1.04 -5.25
C ILE A 109 -16.13 -0.54 -6.69
N ASP A 110 -15.02 -0.08 -7.26
CA ASP A 110 -15.01 0.53 -8.60
C ASP A 110 -13.80 0.05 -9.41
N LYS A 111 -14.06 -0.55 -10.58
CA LYS A 111 -13.04 -1.04 -11.53
C LYS A 111 -12.71 -0.02 -12.62
N SER A 112 -13.31 1.17 -12.55
CA SER A 112 -13.14 2.27 -13.49
C SER A 112 -11.76 2.93 -13.33
N PHE A 113 -10.69 2.16 -13.55
CA PHE A 113 -9.31 2.64 -13.50
C PHE A 113 -8.94 3.24 -14.85
N GLY A 114 -8.89 4.57 -14.91
CA GLY A 114 -8.21 5.25 -16.01
C GLY A 114 -6.71 4.89 -16.02
N ILE A 115 -6.14 4.81 -17.21
CA ILE A 115 -4.78 4.31 -17.50
C ILE A 115 -3.66 5.12 -16.78
N ASN A 116 -4.00 6.22 -16.10
CA ASN A 116 -3.07 7.11 -15.39
C ASN A 116 -3.22 7.12 -13.85
N GLY A 117 -4.03 6.22 -13.28
CA GLY A 117 -4.21 6.13 -11.82
C GLY A 117 -5.16 7.19 -11.22
N ASN A 118 -5.88 7.92 -12.07
CA ASN A 118 -6.97 8.80 -11.66
C ASN A 118 -8.22 7.96 -11.41
N LEU A 119 -8.54 7.76 -10.14
CA LEU A 119 -9.79 7.13 -9.72
C LEU A 119 -10.86 8.21 -9.62
N SER A 120 -11.88 8.15 -10.50
CA SER A 120 -13.05 9.03 -10.44
C SER A 120 -14.22 8.23 -9.90
N THR A 121 -14.71 8.57 -8.71
CA THR A 121 -15.84 7.86 -8.09
C THR A 121 -16.71 8.84 -7.30
N VAL A 122 -17.97 8.47 -7.06
CA VAL A 122 -18.89 9.28 -6.24
C VAL A 122 -18.94 8.67 -4.85
N LEU A 123 -18.55 9.45 -3.84
CA LEU A 123 -18.66 9.07 -2.44
C LEU A 123 -19.90 9.72 -1.82
N LYS A 124 -20.90 8.89 -1.49
CA LYS A 124 -22.14 9.41 -0.92
C LYS A 124 -21.93 9.99 0.47
N ALA A 125 -22.85 10.82 0.90
CA ALA A 125 -22.86 11.36 2.26
C ALA A 125 -22.74 10.26 3.32
N SER A 126 -21.84 10.42 4.29
CA SER A 126 -21.57 9.47 5.38
C SER A 126 -21.04 8.09 4.96
N GLU A 127 -20.73 7.87 3.68
CA GLU A 127 -20.13 6.61 3.22
C GLU A 127 -18.60 6.59 3.38
N GLU A 128 -18.08 5.37 3.56
CA GLU A 128 -16.65 5.08 3.58
C GLU A 128 -16.22 4.44 2.26
N PHE A 129 -15.07 4.86 1.76
CA PHE A 129 -14.46 4.33 0.55
C PHE A 129 -13.06 3.79 0.84
N ASN A 130 -12.89 2.49 0.60
CA ASN A 130 -11.65 1.78 0.87
C ASN A 130 -10.80 1.66 -0.38
N ILE A 131 -9.56 2.13 -0.30
CA ILE A 131 -8.57 2.07 -1.38
C ILE A 131 -7.31 1.34 -0.94
N THR A 132 -6.61 0.78 -1.92
CA THR A 132 -5.27 0.22 -1.77
C THR A 132 -4.35 0.91 -2.77
N VAL A 133 -3.31 1.56 -2.26
CA VAL A 133 -2.27 2.20 -3.05
C VAL A 133 -1.09 1.24 -3.16
N LEU A 134 -0.64 1.00 -4.38
CA LEU A 134 0.56 0.24 -4.70
C LEU A 134 1.59 1.21 -5.27
N LEU A 135 2.75 1.27 -4.63
CA LEU A 135 3.90 2.06 -5.07
C LEU A 135 4.95 1.09 -5.59
N ASP A 136 5.25 1.16 -6.88
CA ASP A 136 6.35 0.44 -7.50
C ASP A 136 7.57 1.35 -7.56
N ILE A 137 8.50 1.11 -6.64
CA ILE A 137 9.67 1.95 -6.40
C ILE A 137 10.87 1.37 -7.16
N PRO A 138 11.60 2.20 -7.93
CA PRO A 138 12.83 1.78 -8.58
C PRO A 138 13.87 1.18 -7.62
N ARG A 139 14.50 0.07 -7.99
CA ARG A 139 15.53 -0.64 -7.17
C ARG A 139 16.70 0.24 -6.74
N ASN A 140 17.05 1.25 -7.53
CA ASN A 140 18.14 2.16 -7.21
C ASN A 140 17.81 3.11 -6.04
N ARG A 141 16.53 3.21 -5.64
CA ARG A 141 16.05 4.04 -4.51
C ARG A 141 15.92 3.26 -3.21
N THR A 142 15.65 1.96 -3.26
CA THR A 142 15.43 1.13 -2.05
C THR A 142 16.66 1.04 -1.13
N ASN A 143 17.84 1.38 -1.66
CA ASN A 143 19.12 1.42 -0.94
C ASN A 143 19.41 2.79 -0.30
N LYS A 144 18.39 3.63 -0.05
CA LYS A 144 18.52 4.92 0.65
C LYS A 144 17.65 4.91 1.91
N HIS A 145 18.00 5.72 2.92
CA HIS A 145 17.16 5.90 4.10
C HIS A 145 15.78 6.45 3.73
N LEU A 146 15.75 7.57 3.01
CA LEU A 146 14.55 8.05 2.33
C LEU A 146 14.43 7.40 0.95
N VAL A 147 13.45 6.51 0.81
CA VAL A 147 13.25 5.74 -0.41
C VAL A 147 12.35 6.50 -1.39
N SER A 148 11.22 7.01 -0.93
CA SER A 148 10.26 7.77 -1.73
C SER A 148 9.36 8.61 -0.83
N GLU A 149 8.98 9.80 -1.26
CA GLU A 149 8.06 10.68 -0.54
C GLU A 149 7.09 11.32 -1.51
N GLY A 150 5.81 11.37 -1.16
CA GLY A 150 4.81 11.96 -2.03
C GLY A 150 3.50 12.18 -1.31
N VAL A 151 2.55 12.75 -2.05
CA VAL A 151 1.21 13.05 -1.55
C VAL A 151 0.17 12.51 -2.53
N ILE A 152 -0.94 12.03 -1.98
CA ILE A 152 -2.16 11.77 -2.73
C ILE A 152 -3.15 12.87 -2.38
N ASN A 153 -3.48 13.69 -3.36
CA ASN A 153 -4.52 14.70 -3.25
C ASN A 153 -5.86 14.09 -3.64
N ILE A 154 -6.86 14.36 -2.81
CA ILE A 154 -8.26 14.08 -3.05
C ILE A 154 -8.87 15.37 -3.57
N ILE A 155 -9.29 15.35 -4.82
CA ILE A 155 -9.83 16.49 -5.55
C ILE A 155 -11.33 16.26 -5.72
N ASN A 156 -12.14 17.29 -5.53
CA ASN A 156 -13.54 17.24 -5.91
C ASN A 156 -13.68 17.51 -7.40
N SER A 157 -14.17 16.53 -8.16
CA SER A 157 -14.25 16.60 -9.62
C SER A 157 -15.21 17.68 -10.13
N LYS A 158 -16.16 18.16 -9.30
CA LYS A 158 -17.12 19.21 -9.70
C LYS A 158 -16.48 20.60 -9.77
N ASN A 159 -15.62 20.93 -8.81
CA ASN A 159 -15.04 22.27 -8.65
C ASN A 159 -13.50 22.29 -8.69
N ASN A 160 -12.87 21.14 -8.94
CA ASN A 160 -11.43 20.93 -9.00
C ASN A 160 -10.66 21.37 -7.72
N SER A 161 -11.36 21.48 -6.59
CA SER A 161 -10.75 21.87 -5.32
C SER A 161 -10.15 20.67 -4.59
N ILE A 162 -9.04 20.87 -3.89
CA ILE A 162 -8.44 19.84 -3.03
C ILE A 162 -9.24 19.74 -1.73
N VAL A 163 -9.96 18.65 -1.56
CA VAL A 163 -10.78 18.37 -0.35
C VAL A 163 -10.02 17.57 0.70
N GLY A 164 -8.91 16.93 0.32
CA GLY A 164 -7.98 16.34 1.27
C GLY A 164 -6.63 15.95 0.70
N THR A 165 -5.67 15.71 1.59
CA THR A 165 -4.30 15.32 1.23
C THR A 165 -3.81 14.20 2.14
N ILE A 166 -3.22 13.16 1.54
CA ILE A 166 -2.65 12.01 2.23
C ILE A 166 -1.14 12.00 1.96
N PRO A 167 -0.31 12.46 2.90
CA PRO A 167 1.14 12.36 2.78
C PRO A 167 1.60 10.93 3.04
N ILE A 168 2.47 10.43 2.18
CA ILE A 168 3.04 9.08 2.25
C ILE A 168 4.56 9.18 2.17
N LYS A 169 5.23 8.52 3.10
CA LYS A 169 6.69 8.43 3.15
C LYS A 169 7.11 6.97 3.22
N VAL A 170 8.00 6.58 2.32
CA VAL A 170 8.62 5.25 2.31
C VAL A 170 10.07 5.41 2.77
N ILE A 171 10.42 4.70 3.83
CA ILE A 171 11.75 4.71 4.43
C ILE A 171 12.35 3.31 4.47
N ASN A 172 13.66 3.25 4.61
CA ASN A 172 14.39 2.03 4.94
C ASN A 172 15.22 2.29 6.19
N SER A 173 14.71 1.87 7.35
CA SER A 173 15.37 2.12 8.64
C SER A 173 16.69 1.38 8.82
N ASN A 174 16.96 0.33 8.03
CA ASN A 174 18.24 -0.39 8.05
C ASN A 174 19.40 0.48 7.53
N ILE A 175 19.09 1.52 6.75
CA ILE A 175 20.07 2.42 6.17
C ILE A 175 20.07 3.68 7.01
N LYS A 176 21.21 4.02 7.62
CA LYS A 176 21.35 5.30 8.31
C LYS A 176 21.34 6.42 7.29
N ASP A 177 20.60 7.49 7.59
CA ASP A 177 20.72 8.73 6.81
C ASP A 177 22.20 9.14 6.86
N LYS A 178 22.81 9.22 5.68
CA LYS A 178 24.09 9.91 5.54
C LYS A 178 23.72 11.33 5.20
N ASP A 179 23.79 12.20 6.21
CA ASP A 179 23.74 13.65 6.06
C ASP A 179 24.70 14.13 4.96
#